data_AF-A0A920EEA2-F1
#
_entry.id   AF-A0A920EEA2-F1
#
_cell.length_a   1.000
_cell.length_b   1.000
_cell.length_c   1.000
_cell.angle_alpha   90.00
_cell.angle_beta   90.00
_cell.angle_gamma   90.00
#
_symmetry.space_group_name_H-M   'P 1'
#
loop_
_entity.id
_entity.type
_entity.pdbx_description
1 polymer ?
#
loop_
_entity_poly.entity_id
_entity_poly.type
_entity_poly.pdbx_seq_one_letter_code
_entity_poly.pdbx_strand_id
1 'polypeptide(L)' 'MWGNDYPHDEGTYPHTKEALRNTFAGWNEQDLRSVLGHNAAHVYQMDLDTLAPLAEQHGQP' A
#
# COMPACT_ATOMS: atom_id res chain seq x y z
N MET A 1 8.60 -0.27 0.31
CA MET A 1 7.55 -0.99 1.05
C MET A 1 7.22 -0.19 2.28
N TRP A 2 5.97 -0.24 2.71
CA TRP A 2 5.47 0.41 3.93
C TRP A 2 4.52 -0.57 4.63
N GLY A 3 4.43 -0.51 5.96
CA GLY A 3 3.52 -1.32 6.76
C GLY A 3 2.91 -0.49 7.88
N ASN A 4 1.66 -0.80 8.25
CA ASN A 4 0.91 -0.06 9.28
C ASN A 4 1.17 -0.54 10.71
N ASP A 5 1.87 -1.67 10.87
CA ASP A 5 2.19 -2.34 12.13
C ASP A 5 1.01 -2.59 13.07
N TYR A 6 -0.18 -2.91 12.54
CA TYR A 6 -1.33 -3.26 13.36
C TYR A 6 -1.16 -4.64 14.02
N PRO A 7 -1.51 -4.83 15.31
CA PRO A 7 -2.15 -3.89 16.24
C PRO A 7 -1.20 -3.22 17.24
N HIS A 8 0.09 -3.07 16.92
CA HIS A 8 1.06 -2.53 17.86
C HIS A 8 0.84 -1.03 18.14
N ASP A 9 1.32 -0.58 19.30
CA ASP A 9 1.15 0.80 19.78
C ASP A 9 1.88 1.82 18.90
N GLU A 10 2.98 1.42 18.27
CA GLU A 10 3.74 2.21 17.31
C GLU A 10 3.11 2.27 15.90
N GLY A 11 2.08 1.46 15.65
CA GLY A 11 1.40 1.36 14.37
C GLY A 11 0.56 2.59 14.02
N THR A 12 -0.01 2.59 12.81
CA THR A 12 -0.78 3.75 12.30
C THR A 12 -2.28 3.61 12.41
N TYR A 13 -2.80 2.43 12.78
CA TYR A 13 -4.24 2.23 12.96
C TYR A 13 -4.76 3.01 14.19
N PRO A 14 -5.95 3.66 14.13
CA PRO A 14 -6.92 3.69 13.04
C PRO A 14 -6.70 4.79 12.00
N HIS A 15 -5.65 5.61 12.14
CA HIS A 15 -5.38 6.80 11.33
C HIS A 15 -4.41 6.55 10.15
N THR A 16 -4.46 5.35 9.56
CA THR A 16 -3.55 4.94 8.49
C THR A 16 -3.62 5.86 7.27
N LYS A 17 -4.82 6.35 6.90
CA LYS A 17 -4.98 7.23 5.73
C LYS A 17 -4.28 8.58 5.95
N GLU A 18 -4.38 9.14 7.15
CA GLU A 18 -3.71 10.37 7.56
C GLU A 18 -2.18 10.17 7.60
N ALA A 19 -1.72 9.07 8.18
CA ALA A 19 -0.28 8.74 8.22
C ALA A 19 0.33 8.63 6.81
N LEU A 20 -0.37 7.97 5.87
CA LEU A 20 0.07 7.86 4.48
C LEU A 20 0.16 9.23 3.79
N ARG A 21 -0.86 10.08 3.94
CA ARG A 21 -0.87 11.44 3.37
C ARG A 21 0.26 12.30 3.89
N ASN A 22 0.56 12.21 5.19
CA ASN A 22 1.64 12.97 5.81
C ASN A 22 3.03 12.44 5.39
N THR A 23 3.20 11.12 5.37
CA THR A 23 4.49 10.48 5.05
C THR A 23 4.91 10.72 3.61
N PHE A 24 3.97 10.64 2.67
CA PHE A 24 4.24 10.69 1.24
C PHE A 24 3.72 11.96 0.56
N ALA A 25 3.54 13.04 1.32
CA ALA A 25 3.11 14.32 0.77
C ALA A 25 4.05 14.77 -0.36
N GLY A 26 3.49 15.05 -1.54
CA GLY A 26 4.24 15.51 -2.71
C GLY A 26 4.97 14.42 -3.50
N TRP A 27 4.86 13.16 -3.12
CA TRP A 27 5.36 12.05 -3.93
C TRP A 27 4.51 11.88 -5.20
N ASN A 28 5.15 11.49 -6.30
CA ASN A 28 4.42 11.17 -7.52
C ASN A 28 3.74 9.80 -7.41
N GLU A 29 2.76 9.55 -8.29
CA GLU A 29 1.97 8.33 -8.28
C GLU A 29 2.80 7.06 -8.55
N GLN A 30 3.83 7.13 -9.39
CA GLN A 30 4.67 5.98 -9.74
C GLN A 30 5.47 5.49 -8.52
N ASP A 31 6.01 6.41 -7.73
CA ASP A 31 6.73 6.09 -6.50
C ASP A 31 5.79 5.53 -5.44
N LEU A 32 4.57 6.11 -5.33
CA LEU A 32 3.53 5.61 -4.45
C LEU A 32 3.11 4.16 -4.78
N ARG A 33 2.89 3.86 -6.07
CA ARG A 33 2.56 2.50 -6.53
C ARG A 33 3.68 1.50 -6.18
N SER A 34 4.93 1.95 -6.28
CA SER A 34 6.09 1.13 -5.92
C SER A 34 6.15 0.85 -4.41
N VAL A 35 6.06 1.88 -3.57
CA VAL A 35 6.23 1.74 -2.12
C VAL A 35 5.04 1.06 -1.44
N LEU A 36 3.81 1.27 -1.95
CA LEU A 36 2.57 0.74 -1.37
C LEU A 36 2.11 -0.59 -1.99
N GLY A 37 2.71 -1.03 -3.12
CA GLY A 37 2.26 -2.23 -3.84
C GLY A 37 3.38 -2.99 -4.53
N HIS A 38 3.96 -2.44 -5.60
CA HIS A 38 4.81 -3.22 -6.51
C HIS A 38 6.04 -3.82 -5.83
N ASN A 39 6.66 -3.11 -4.88
CA ASN A 39 7.83 -3.65 -4.19
C ASN A 39 7.45 -4.90 -3.36
N ALA A 40 6.28 -4.90 -2.70
CA ALA A 40 5.81 -6.08 -1.97
C ALA A 40 5.46 -7.21 -2.93
N ALA A 41 4.75 -6.91 -4.02
CA ALA A 41 4.43 -7.90 -5.05
C ALA A 41 5.69 -8.55 -5.64
N HIS A 42 6.73 -7.77 -5.92
CA HIS A 42 8.01 -8.28 -6.40
C HIS A 42 8.71 -9.19 -5.37
N VAL A 43 8.85 -8.72 -4.12
CA VAL A 43 9.53 -9.48 -3.05
C VAL A 43 8.81 -10.79 -2.75
N TYR A 44 7.48 -10.77 -2.71
CA TYR A 44 6.65 -11.94 -2.42
C TYR A 44 6.25 -12.73 -3.67
N GLN A 45 6.78 -12.38 -4.85
CA GLN A 45 6.52 -13.04 -6.13
C GLN A 45 5.03 -13.18 -6.47
N MET A 46 4.25 -12.13 -6.18
CA MET A 46 2.85 -12.06 -6.53
C MET A 46 2.68 -11.78 -8.04
N ASP A 47 1.76 -12.50 -8.67
CA ASP A 47 1.35 -12.25 -10.06
C ASP A 47 0.28 -11.16 -10.10
N LEU A 48 0.69 -9.94 -10.46
CA LEU A 48 -0.22 -8.79 -10.52
C LEU A 48 -1.23 -8.89 -11.67
N ASP A 49 -0.92 -9.59 -12.76
CA ASP A 49 -1.84 -9.74 -13.89
C ASP A 49 -2.99 -10.66 -13.50
N THR A 50 -2.69 -11.75 -12.79
CA THR A 50 -3.71 -12.64 -12.22
C THR A 50 -4.55 -11.95 -11.13
N LEU A 51 -3.95 -11.03 -10.35
CA LEU A 51 -4.64 -10.32 -9.27
C LEU A 51 -5.43 -9.09 -9.73
N ALA A 52 -5.12 -8.52 -10.90
CA ALA A 52 -5.75 -7.28 -11.37
C ALA A 52 -7.30 -7.33 -11.40
N PRO A 53 -7.95 -8.39 -11.91
CA PRO A 53 -9.41 -8.48 -11.90
C PRO A 53 -10.00 -8.50 -10.47
N LEU A 54 -9.30 -9.12 -9.52
CA LEU A 54 -9.73 -9.16 -8.12
C LEU A 54 -9.55 -7.80 -7.44
N ALA A 55 -8.47 -7.08 -7.77
CA ALA A 55 -8.25 -5.73 -7.30
C ALA A 55 -9.32 -4.76 -7.82
N GLU A 56 -9.78 -4.92 -9.06
CA GLU A 56 -10.90 -4.15 -9.61
C GLU A 56 -12.22 -4.47 -8.90
N GLN A 57 -12.45 -5.73 -8.54
CA GLN A 57 -13.67 -6.17 -7.85
C GLN A 57 -13.71 -5.75 -6.36
N HIS A 58 -12.58 -5.77 -5.66
CA HIS A 58 -12.51 -5.65 -4.20
C HIS A 58 -11.73 -4.44 -3.68
N GLY A 59 -11.02 -3.73 -4.56
CA GLY A 59 -10.27 -2.53 -4.20
C GLY A 59 -11.19 -1.44 -3.63
N GLN A 60 -10.66 -0.65 -2.68
CA GLN A 60 -11.37 0.54 -2.24
C GLN A 60 -11.34 1.60 -3.35
N PRO A 61 -12.45 2.34 -3.57
CA PRO A 61 -12.49 3.46 -4.51
C PRO A 61 -11.59 4.62 -4.09
#